data_AF-A0A5B9FVB6-F1
#
_entry.id   AF-A0A5B9FVB6-F1
#
_cell.length_a   1.000
_cell.length_b   1.000
_cell.length_c   1.000
_cell.angle_alpha   90.00
_cell.angle_beta   90.00
_cell.angle_gamma   90.00
#
_symmetry.space_group_name_H-M   'P 1'
#
loop_
_entity.id
_entity.type
_entity.pdbx_description
1 polymer ?
#
loop_
_entity_poly.entity_id
_entity_poly.type
_entity_poly.pdbx_seq_one_letter_code
_entity_poly.pdbx_strand_id
1 'polypeptide(L)' 'METKKEITEKIFKITVLIQEKYPELSDYLDEVQDTIPAMEHPEVDAGTLFKYYETLDNMLKDYLLEHPELGE' A
#
# COMPACT_ATOMS: atom_id res chain seq x y z
N MET A 1 -7.19 7.34 18.37
CA MET A 1 -6.21 7.97 17.47
C MET A 1 -5.42 6.83 16.88
N GLU A 2 -5.57 6.57 15.58
CA GLU A 2 -4.70 5.59 14.91
C GLU A 2 -3.25 6.10 15.03
N THR A 3 -2.39 5.28 15.60
CA THR A 3 -0.97 5.63 15.73
C THR A 3 -0.24 5.34 14.42
N LYS A 4 0.89 6.02 14.19
CA LYS A 4 1.78 5.74 13.04
C LYS A 4 1.99 4.25 12.84
N LYS A 5 2.14 3.52 13.95
CA LYS A 5 2.33 2.07 13.99
C LYS A 5 1.15 1.29 13.37
N GLU A 6 -0.10 1.66 13.71
CA GLU A 6 -1.28 1.02 13.12
C GLU A 6 -1.39 1.27 11.61
N ILE A 7 -1.07 2.48 11.16
CA ILE A 7 -1.07 2.83 9.74
C ILE A 7 0.03 2.04 9.02
N THR A 8 1.24 1.96 9.59
CA THR A 8 2.34 1.14 9.06
C THR A 8 1.96 -0.33 8.98
N GLU A 9 1.28 -0.89 9.99
CA GLU A 9 0.80 -2.27 9.93
C GLU A 9 -0.25 -2.48 8.83
N LYS A 10 -1.16 -1.52 8.61
CA LYS A 10 -2.14 -1.56 7.51
C LYS A 10 -1.46 -1.53 6.14
N ILE A 11 -0.48 -0.63 5.97
CA ILE A 11 0.36 -0.55 4.78
C ILE A 11 1.04 -1.89 4.54
N PHE A 12 1.74 -2.41 5.55
CA PHE A 12 2.47 -3.66 5.40
C PHE A 12 1.53 -4.82 5.03
N LYS A 13 0.35 -4.91 5.67
CA LYS A 13 -0.64 -5.93 5.34
C LYS A 13 -1.15 -5.82 3.90
N ILE A 14 -1.48 -4.61 3.43
CA ILE A 14 -1.98 -4.45 2.05
C ILE A 14 -0.87 -4.73 1.04
N THR A 15 0.37 -4.29 1.31
CA THR A 15 1.54 -4.59 0.47
C THR A 15 1.80 -6.09 0.38
N VAL A 16 1.81 -6.81 1.51
CA VAL A 16 1.99 -8.27 1.51
C VAL A 16 0.84 -8.97 0.80
N LEU A 17 -0.40 -8.53 1.04
CA LEU A 17 -1.57 -9.09 0.36
C LEU A 17 -1.50 -8.88 -1.15
N ILE A 18 -1.02 -7.72 -1.59
CA ILE A 18 -0.74 -7.44 -3.00
C ILE A 18 0.36 -8.37 -3.54
N GLN A 19 1.45 -8.54 -2.81
CA GLN A 19 2.54 -9.46 -3.20
C GLN A 19 2.11 -10.93 -3.31
N GLU A 20 1.24 -11.39 -2.41
CA GLU A 20 0.81 -12.79 -2.41
C GLU A 20 -0.35 -13.05 -3.38
N LYS A 21 -1.33 -12.14 -3.47
CA LYS A 21 -2.54 -12.35 -4.29
C LYS A 21 -2.49 -11.69 -5.66
N TYR A 22 -1.76 -10.59 -5.78
CA TYR A 22 -1.73 -9.74 -6.98
C TYR A 22 -0.27 -9.47 -7.39
N PRO A 23 0.49 -10.52 -7.79
CA PRO A 23 1.89 -10.36 -8.20
C PRO A 23 2.06 -9.34 -9.34
N GLU A 24 1.04 -9.13 -10.16
CA GLU A 24 1.01 -8.09 -11.21
C GLU A 24 1.09 -6.66 -10.64
N LEU A 25 0.39 -6.39 -9.55
CA LEU A 25 0.45 -5.11 -8.85
C LEU A 25 1.74 -4.95 -8.02
N SER A 26 2.46 -6.04 -7.80
CA SER A 26 3.68 -6.04 -6.99
C SER A 26 4.85 -5.41 -7.72
N ASP A 27 4.87 -5.50 -9.05
CA ASP A 27 5.82 -4.80 -9.90
C ASP A 27 5.65 -3.28 -9.74
N TYR A 28 4.41 -2.80 -9.69
CA TYR A 28 4.07 -1.42 -9.39
C TYR A 28 4.46 -0.99 -7.96
N LEU A 29 4.36 -1.91 -6.99
CA LEU A 29 4.76 -1.63 -5.61
C LEU A 29 6.27 -1.42 -5.48
N ASP A 30 7.09 -2.14 -6.25
CA ASP A 30 8.55 -2.00 -6.22
C ASP A 30 8.95 -0.58 -6.70
N GLU A 31 8.36 -0.09 -7.79
CA GLU A 31 8.56 1.29 -8.26
C GLU A 31 8.06 2.35 -7.26
N VAL A 32 6.97 2.05 -6.55
CA VAL A 32 6.37 2.95 -5.57
C VAL A 32 7.13 2.95 -4.23
N GLN A 33 7.72 1.83 -3.82
CA GLN A 33 8.57 1.74 -2.62
C GLN A 33 9.89 2.48 -2.80
N ASP A 34 10.49 2.44 -4.00
CA ASP A 34 11.71 3.19 -4.30
C ASP A 34 11.47 4.70 -4.30
N THR A 35 10.26 5.13 -4.68
CA THR A 35 9.88 6.56 -4.74
C THR A 35 9.36 7.13 -3.41
N ILE A 36 8.96 6.29 -2.45
CA ILE A 36 8.46 6.71 -1.15
C ILE A 36 9.52 6.41 -0.08
N PRO A 37 10.33 7.40 0.33
CA PRO A 37 11.35 7.27 1.39
C PRO A 37 10.73 7.13 2.81
N ALA A 38 9.50 6.64 2.91
CA ALA A 38 8.73 6.54 4.16
C ALA A 38 9.34 5.57 5.16
N MET A 39 10.11 4.58 4.70
CA MET A 39 10.80 3.64 5.59
C MET A 39 12.16 4.15 6.05
N GLU A 40 12.84 5.01 5.28
CA GLU A 40 14.18 5.50 5.63
C GLU A 40 14.16 6.83 6.39
N HIS A 41 13.09 7.63 6.30
CA HIS A 41 13.03 8.93 6.95
C HIS A 41 12.25 8.90 8.29
N PRO A 42 12.90 9.21 9.43
CA PRO A 42 12.23 9.27 10.74
C PRO A 42 11.24 10.43 10.87
N GLU A 43 11.21 11.36 9.92
CA GLU A 43 10.31 12.53 9.87
C GLU A 43 8.97 12.25 9.20
N VAL A 44 8.72 11.02 8.74
CA VAL A 44 7.49 10.71 8.01
C VAL A 44 6.31 10.84 8.96
N ASP A 45 5.49 11.86 8.70
CA ASP A 45 4.34 12.17 9.52
C ASP A 45 3.23 11.12 9.35
N ALA A 46 2.36 10.98 10.35
CA ALA A 46 1.27 9.99 10.28
C ALA A 46 0.38 10.23 9.05
N GLY A 47 0.25 11.49 8.63
CA GLY A 47 -0.46 11.86 7.42
C GLY A 47 0.19 11.37 6.13
N THR A 48 1.52 11.29 6.06
CA THR A 48 2.21 10.76 4.87
C THR A 48 2.06 9.25 4.76
N LEU A 49 2.16 8.54 5.89
CA LEU A 49 1.86 7.10 5.93
C LEU A 49 0.40 6.85 5.54
N PHE A 50 -0.54 7.66 6.04
CA PHE A 50 -1.95 7.50 5.70
C PHE A 50 -2.20 7.71 4.21
N LYS A 51 -1.59 8.74 3.61
CA LYS A 51 -1.67 8.96 2.16
C LYS A 51 -1.11 7.79 1.36
N TYR A 52 0.01 7.21 1.81
CA TYR A 52 0.58 6.03 1.17
C TYR A 52 -0.38 4.84 1.24
N TYR A 53 -0.96 4.58 2.42
CA TYR A 53 -2.00 3.57 2.58
C TYR A 53 -3.19 3.82 1.63
N GLU A 54 -3.69 5.05 1.56
CA GLU A 54 -4.80 5.40 0.67
C GLU A 54 -4.45 5.19 -0.81
N THR A 55 -3.21 5.48 -1.23
CA THR A 55 -2.75 5.23 -2.59
C THR A 55 -2.78 3.72 -2.89
N LEU A 56 -2.24 2.89 -1.99
CA LEU A 56 -2.27 1.43 -2.16
C LEU A 56 -3.68 0.86 -2.14
N ASP A 57 -4.55 1.35 -1.25
CA ASP A 57 -5.94 0.94 -1.14
C ASP A 57 -6.74 1.29 -2.41
N ASN A 58 -6.54 2.50 -2.95
CA ASN A 58 -7.16 2.91 -4.20
C ASN A 58 -6.63 2.10 -5.38
N MET A 59 -5.31 1.90 -5.47
CA MET A 59 -4.71 1.10 -6.54
C MET A 59 -5.25 -0.33 -6.55
N LEU A 60 -5.35 -0.97 -5.38
CA LEU A 60 -5.94 -2.30 -5.25
C LEU A 60 -7.43 -2.29 -5.63
N LYS A 61 -8.19 -1.28 -5.20
CA LYS A 61 -9.62 -1.15 -5.57
C LYS A 61 -9.82 -0.97 -7.07
N ASP A 62 -9.01 -0.13 -7.70
CA ASP A 62 -9.07 0.14 -9.13
C ASP A 62 -8.77 -1.15 -9.91
N TYR A 63 -7.71 -1.86 -9.50
CA TYR A 63 -7.38 -3.15 -10.08
C TYR A 63 -8.49 -4.19 -9.89
N LEU A 64 -9.11 -4.27 -8.71
CA LEU A 64 -10.26 -5.16 -8.47
C LEU A 64 -11.50 -4.77 -9.29
N LEU A 65 -11.67 -3.48 -9.60
CA LEU A 65 -12.74 -2.99 -10.45
C LEU A 65 -12.51 -3.37 -11.91
N GLU A 66 -11.27 -3.29 -12.37
CA GLU A 66 -10.85 -3.72 -13.71
C GLU A 66 -10.82 -5.26 -13.84
N HIS A 67 -10.54 -5.97 -12.75
CA HIS A 67 -10.43 -7.42 -12.66
C HIS A 67 -11.42 -8.02 -11.64
N PRO A 68 -12.74 -7.96 -11.93
CA PRO A 68 -13.77 -8.47 -11.02
C PRO A 68 -13.68 -9.97 -10.75
N GLU A 69 -12.99 -10.73 -11.61
CA GLU A 69 -12.73 -12.16 -11.45
C GLU A 69 -11.79 -12.51 -10.30
N LEU A 70 -11.04 -11.53 -9.77
CA LEU A 70 -10.13 -11.72 -8.64
C LEU A 70 -10.77 -11.35 -7.29
N GLY A 71 -12.00 -10.84 -7.31
CA GLY A 71 -12.72 -10.32 -6.13
C GLY A 71 -13.53 -11.34 -5.33
N GLU A 72 -13.42 -12.65 -5.60
CA GLU A 72 -14.19 -13.72 -4.92
C GLU A 72 -13.46 -14.37 -3.73
#